data_AF-A0A6P7GBE2-F1
#
_entry.id   AF-A0A6P7GBE2-F1
#
_cell.length_a   1.000
_cell.length_b   1.000
_cell.length_c   1.000
_cell.angle_alpha   90.00
_cell.angle_beta   90.00
_cell.angle_gamma   90.00
#
_symmetry.space_group_name_H-M   'P 1'
#
loop_
_entity.id
_entity.type
_entity.pdbx_description
1 polymer ?
#
loop_
_entity_poly.entity_id
_entity_poly.type
_entity_poly.pdbx_seq_one_letter_code
_entity_poly.pdbx_strand_id
1 'polypeptide(L)'
;NKFFDRLYLKYAFRYLTLWKYGGIYLDLDVIVTNSLEDIPPNYAGIESDKNVAAGVLSFDAEGKGHTMAESCVNDLKHNFNGQDWGNNGPGVITRLLKSLCGVKLAKEMVNKDCGGFRAYPPNSFYPVPWQNWKMYFDENSTEAVVNLAKDSIAIHVWNKHSEQTKLPLSSDAPYIHFARKYCPKVIAAIDEYF
;
A
#
# COMPACT_ATOMS: atom_id res chain seq x y z
N ASN A 1 -17.64 -22.89 2.58
CA ASN A 1 -16.26 -22.47 2.24
C ASN A 1 -16.06 -20.97 2.51
N LYS A 2 -16.27 -20.50 3.76
CA LYS A 2 -16.37 -19.07 4.11
C LYS A 2 -15.05 -18.29 4.03
N PHE A 3 -13.91 -18.99 4.05
CA PHE A 3 -12.58 -18.37 3.98
C PHE A 3 -12.26 -17.87 2.57
N PHE A 4 -12.64 -18.65 1.55
CA PHE A 4 -12.52 -18.28 0.14
C PHE A 4 -13.31 -17.00 -0.17
N ASP A 5 -14.55 -16.91 0.30
CA ASP A 5 -15.42 -15.75 0.07
C ASP A 5 -14.86 -14.46 0.68
N ARG A 6 -14.30 -14.50 1.90
CA ARG A 6 -13.76 -13.30 2.57
C ARG A 6 -12.48 -12.77 1.89
N LEU A 7 -11.59 -13.66 1.48
CA LEU A 7 -10.34 -13.29 0.80
C LEU A 7 -10.63 -12.75 -0.60
N TYR A 8 -11.49 -13.42 -1.37
CA TYR A 8 -11.92 -12.95 -2.68
C TYR A 8 -12.57 -11.56 -2.58
N LEU A 9 -13.45 -11.35 -1.59
CA LEU A 9 -14.11 -10.07 -1.38
C LEU A 9 -13.11 -8.94 -1.13
N LYS A 10 -12.06 -9.15 -0.32
CA LYS A 10 -11.05 -8.12 -0.05
C LYS A 10 -10.33 -7.66 -1.33
N TYR A 11 -9.87 -8.61 -2.16
CA TYR A 11 -9.14 -8.28 -3.39
C TYR A 11 -10.07 -7.71 -4.46
N ALA A 12 -11.28 -8.23 -4.58
CA ALA A 12 -12.26 -7.71 -5.53
C ALA A 12 -12.72 -6.30 -5.13
N PHE A 13 -12.95 -6.05 -3.84
CA PHE A 13 -13.47 -4.77 -3.36
C PHE A 13 -12.56 -3.60 -3.72
N ARG A 14 -11.24 -3.70 -3.52
CA ARG A 14 -10.31 -2.60 -3.87
C ARG A 14 -10.35 -2.24 -5.36
N TYR A 15 -10.34 -3.23 -6.24
CA TYR A 15 -10.26 -2.96 -7.67
C TYR A 15 -11.63 -2.62 -8.26
N LEU A 16 -12.71 -3.22 -7.76
CA LEU A 16 -14.07 -2.88 -8.18
C LEU A 16 -14.47 -1.47 -7.74
N THR A 17 -14.05 -1.03 -6.55
CA THR A 17 -14.31 0.35 -6.09
C THR A 17 -13.55 1.37 -6.93
N LEU A 18 -12.25 1.14 -7.16
CA LEU A 18 -11.42 2.00 -8.03
C LEU A 18 -11.89 1.99 -9.49
N TRP A 19 -12.32 0.84 -10.02
CA TRP A 19 -12.89 0.77 -11.37
C TRP A 19 -14.19 1.56 -11.45
N LYS A 20 -15.08 1.43 -10.46
CA LYS A 20 -16.40 2.08 -10.50
C LYS A 20 -16.34 3.59 -10.26
N TYR A 21 -15.45 4.07 -9.40
CA TYR A 21 -15.46 5.45 -8.91
C TYR A 21 -14.14 6.21 -9.14
N GLY A 22 -13.07 5.55 -9.58
CA GLY A 22 -11.73 6.11 -9.54
C GLY A 22 -11.28 6.43 -8.11
N GLY A 23 -10.39 7.41 -7.99
CA GLY A 23 -9.94 7.95 -6.71
C GLY A 23 -8.74 7.21 -6.13
N ILE A 24 -8.66 7.18 -4.80
CA ILE A 24 -7.52 6.65 -4.04
C ILE A 24 -8.01 5.58 -3.08
N TYR A 25 -7.36 4.42 -3.12
CA TYR A 25 -7.53 3.34 -2.16
C TYR A 25 -6.29 3.25 -1.28
N LEU A 26 -6.53 3.07 0.02
CA LEU A 26 -5.50 2.80 1.03
C LEU A 26 -5.88 1.53 1.79
N ASP A 27 -4.90 0.67 2.09
CA ASP A 27 -5.07 -0.32 3.14
C ASP A 27 -5.22 0.39 4.50
N LEU A 28 -5.92 -0.25 5.45
CA LEU A 28 -6.26 0.35 6.76
C LEU A 28 -5.06 0.48 7.71
N ASP A 29 -3.92 -0.08 7.34
CA ASP A 29 -2.64 -0.07 8.05
C ASP A 29 -1.65 0.92 7.41
N VAL A 30 -2.19 2.02 6.85
CA VAL A 30 -1.43 3.14 6.30
C VAL A 30 -1.61 4.37 7.18
N ILE A 31 -0.49 5.01 7.55
CA ILE A 31 -0.50 6.37 8.12
C ILE A 31 -0.04 7.33 7.03
N VAL A 32 -0.93 8.23 6.63
CA VAL A 32 -0.65 9.28 5.64
C VAL A 32 0.08 10.44 6.32
N THR A 33 1.25 10.81 5.82
CA THR A 33 2.11 11.88 6.38
C THR A 33 2.01 13.18 5.58
N ASN A 34 1.62 13.10 4.32
CA ASN A 34 1.41 14.23 3.41
C ASN A 34 0.13 14.07 2.60
N SER A 35 -0.48 15.18 2.17
CA SER A 35 -1.70 15.14 1.35
C SER A 35 -1.51 14.28 0.11
N LEU A 36 -2.47 13.39 -0.14
CA LEU A 36 -2.53 12.59 -1.36
C LEU A 36 -3.31 13.30 -2.47
N GLU A 37 -4.09 14.34 -2.15
CA GLU A 37 -4.94 15.07 -3.10
C GLU A 37 -4.12 15.87 -4.12
N ASP A 38 -2.89 16.24 -3.76
CA ASP A 38 -1.98 17.00 -4.63
C ASP A 38 -1.23 16.11 -5.63
N ILE A 39 -1.44 14.78 -5.58
CA ILE A 39 -0.77 13.82 -6.46
C ILE A 39 -1.67 13.54 -7.67
N PRO A 40 -1.17 13.77 -8.91
CA PRO A 40 -1.92 13.39 -10.10
C PRO A 40 -2.30 11.91 -10.08
N PRO A 41 -3.53 11.54 -10.49
CA PRO A 41 -4.03 10.18 -10.41
C PRO A 41 -3.22 9.20 -11.26
N ASN A 42 -3.51 7.90 -11.13
CA ASN A 42 -2.80 6.80 -11.79
C ASN A 42 -1.42 6.54 -11.17
N TYR A 43 -1.41 6.21 -9.88
CA TYR A 43 -0.17 5.90 -9.17
C TYR A 43 -0.30 4.75 -8.20
N ALA A 44 0.85 4.15 -7.90
CA ALA A 44 1.05 3.16 -6.86
C ALA A 44 2.50 3.20 -6.38
N GLY A 45 2.81 2.52 -5.28
CA GLY A 45 4.18 2.43 -4.78
C GLY A 45 4.81 1.05 -4.97
N ILE A 46 6.09 1.04 -5.34
CA ILE A 46 6.93 -0.16 -5.38
C ILE A 46 7.24 -0.58 -3.95
N GLU A 47 6.98 -1.84 -3.57
CA GLU A 47 7.34 -2.36 -2.24
C GLU A 47 8.71 -3.06 -2.21
N SER A 48 9.15 -3.58 -3.35
CA SER A 48 10.37 -4.37 -3.47
C SER A 48 10.87 -4.40 -4.91
N ASP A 49 12.05 -4.98 -5.14
CA ASP A 49 12.60 -5.21 -6.47
C ASP A 49 11.61 -5.83 -7.47
N LYS A 50 10.70 -6.68 -7.00
CA LYS A 50 9.83 -7.50 -7.86
C LYS A 50 8.39 -7.02 -7.93
N ASN A 51 7.91 -6.31 -6.91
CA ASN A 51 6.50 -6.07 -6.69
C ASN A 51 6.17 -4.58 -6.48
N VAL A 52 5.02 -4.21 -7.00
CA VAL A 52 4.26 -3.03 -6.60
C VAL A 52 3.23 -3.48 -5.57
N ALA A 53 3.15 -2.78 -4.45
CA ALA A 53 2.18 -3.09 -3.42
C ALA A 53 0.80 -2.60 -3.81
N ALA A 54 -0.22 -3.32 -3.35
CA ALA A 54 -1.62 -2.95 -3.55
C ALA A 54 -2.24 -2.33 -2.28
N GLY A 55 -1.41 -1.66 -1.47
CA GLY A 55 -1.81 -0.94 -0.26
C GLY A 55 -2.03 0.56 -0.46
N VAL A 56 -1.51 1.12 -1.56
CA VAL A 56 -1.77 2.50 -2.01
C VAL A 56 -1.96 2.45 -3.52
N LEU A 57 -3.16 2.74 -3.98
CA LEU A 57 -3.54 2.72 -5.39
C LEU A 57 -4.35 3.96 -5.72
N SER A 58 -4.07 4.59 -6.85
CA SER A 58 -4.90 5.64 -7.41
C SER A 58 -5.16 5.38 -8.88
N PHE A 59 -6.40 5.57 -9.29
CA PHE A 59 -6.81 5.55 -10.69
C PHE A 59 -7.72 6.74 -10.97
N ASP A 60 -7.53 7.34 -12.13
CA ASP A 60 -8.49 8.29 -12.66
C ASP A 60 -9.84 7.59 -12.89
N ALA A 61 -10.94 8.29 -12.64
CA ALA A 61 -12.29 7.78 -12.82
C ALA A 61 -12.64 7.63 -14.31
N GLU A 62 -11.92 8.35 -15.19
CA GLU A 62 -12.15 8.35 -16.63
C GLU A 62 -10.86 8.06 -17.41
N GLY A 63 -11.00 7.94 -18.74
CA GLY A 63 -9.89 7.79 -19.67
C GLY A 63 -8.98 6.58 -19.37
N LYS A 64 -7.66 6.81 -19.43
CA LYS A 64 -6.67 5.74 -19.27
C LYS A 64 -6.71 5.11 -17.88
N GLY A 65 -6.97 5.89 -16.83
CA GLY A 65 -7.04 5.39 -15.46
C GLY A 65 -8.14 4.36 -15.28
N HIS A 66 -9.34 4.66 -15.79
CA HIS A 66 -10.46 3.73 -15.78
C HIS A 66 -10.15 2.44 -16.56
N THR A 67 -9.54 2.52 -17.74
CA THR A 67 -9.11 1.33 -18.51
C THR A 67 -8.07 0.49 -17.76
N MET A 68 -7.16 1.14 -17.03
CA MET A 68 -6.17 0.45 -16.20
C MET A 68 -6.83 -0.24 -14.99
N ALA A 69 -7.79 0.40 -14.33
CA ALA A 69 -8.56 -0.20 -13.25
C ALA A 69 -9.41 -1.39 -13.73
N GLU A 70 -10.06 -1.27 -14.89
CA GLU A 70 -10.77 -2.37 -15.56
C GLU A 70 -9.82 -3.54 -15.86
N SER A 71 -8.60 -3.23 -16.31
CA SER A 71 -7.56 -4.24 -16.55
C SER A 71 -7.18 -4.98 -15.27
N CYS A 72 -7.12 -4.30 -14.11
CA CYS A 72 -6.92 -4.96 -12.81
C CYS A 72 -8.10 -5.86 -12.41
N VAL A 73 -9.35 -5.42 -12.62
CA VAL A 73 -10.55 -6.24 -12.34
C VAL A 73 -10.55 -7.50 -13.21
N ASN A 74 -10.26 -7.35 -14.50
CA ASN A 74 -10.17 -8.46 -15.44
C ASN A 74 -9.01 -9.40 -15.09
N ASP A 75 -7.83 -8.88 -14.76
CA ASP A 75 -6.71 -9.69 -14.31
C ASP A 75 -7.07 -10.52 -13.08
N LEU A 76 -7.67 -9.90 -12.06
CA LEU A 76 -8.11 -10.61 -10.86
C LEU A 76 -9.13 -11.71 -11.20
N LYS A 77 -10.08 -11.45 -12.10
CA LYS A 77 -11.06 -12.45 -12.54
C LYS A 77 -10.40 -13.66 -13.21
N HIS A 78 -9.42 -13.46 -14.09
CA HIS A 78 -8.81 -14.54 -14.87
C HIS A 78 -7.69 -15.26 -14.13
N ASN A 79 -6.95 -14.56 -13.27
CA ASN A 79 -5.77 -15.08 -12.61
C ASN A 79 -5.99 -15.38 -11.14
N PHE A 80 -7.23 -15.36 -10.63
CA PHE A 80 -7.51 -15.63 -9.22
C PHE A 80 -6.95 -16.99 -8.78
N ASN A 81 -6.19 -16.98 -7.68
CA ASN A 81 -5.65 -18.20 -7.08
C ASN A 81 -5.98 -18.24 -5.58
N GLY A 82 -6.90 -19.12 -5.18
CA GLY A 82 -7.34 -19.24 -3.78
C GLY A 82 -6.25 -19.65 -2.79
N GLN A 83 -5.10 -20.14 -3.27
CA GLN A 83 -3.96 -20.55 -2.44
C GLN A 83 -2.82 -19.52 -2.41
N ASP A 84 -2.88 -18.48 -3.26
CA ASP A 84 -1.82 -17.47 -3.37
C ASP A 84 -2.39 -16.05 -3.21
N TRP A 85 -2.29 -15.55 -1.98
CA TRP A 85 -2.68 -14.18 -1.64
C TRP A 85 -1.81 -13.14 -2.37
N GLY A 86 -0.54 -13.44 -2.62
CA GLY A 86 0.41 -12.53 -3.27
C GLY A 86 0.04 -12.32 -4.72
N ASN A 87 -0.41 -13.38 -5.39
CA ASN A 87 -0.94 -13.34 -6.75
C ASN A 87 -2.19 -12.45 -6.89
N ASN A 88 -3.10 -12.50 -5.91
CA ASN A 88 -4.38 -11.77 -5.96
C ASN A 88 -4.29 -10.34 -5.42
N GLY A 89 -3.36 -10.07 -4.51
CA GLY A 89 -3.11 -8.74 -3.95
C GLY A 89 -2.11 -7.96 -4.80
N PRO A 90 -0.84 -7.83 -4.38
CA PRO A 90 0.18 -7.06 -5.11
C PRO A 90 0.44 -7.58 -6.53
N GLY A 91 0.19 -8.87 -6.80
CA GLY A 91 0.38 -9.48 -8.11
C GLY A 91 -0.43 -8.82 -9.24
N VAL A 92 -1.65 -8.38 -8.96
CA VAL A 92 -2.55 -7.77 -9.96
C VAL A 92 -1.97 -6.47 -10.51
N ILE A 93 -1.67 -5.50 -9.62
CA ILE A 93 -1.06 -4.23 -10.03
C ILE A 93 0.36 -4.44 -10.58
N THR A 94 1.12 -5.39 -10.03
CA THR A 94 2.47 -5.69 -10.51
C THR A 94 2.46 -6.20 -11.95
N ARG A 95 1.53 -7.10 -12.32
CA ARG A 95 1.41 -7.60 -13.70
C ARG A 95 1.03 -6.48 -14.67
N LEU A 96 0.04 -5.67 -14.30
CA LEU A 96 -0.38 -4.52 -15.11
C LEU A 96 0.81 -3.59 -15.39
N LEU A 97 1.52 -3.15 -14.34
CA LEU A 97 2.61 -2.19 -14.51
C LEU A 97 3.82 -2.78 -15.22
N LYS A 98 4.17 -4.06 -15.01
CA LYS A 98 5.24 -4.70 -15.80
C LYS A 98 4.92 -4.69 -17.29
N SER A 99 3.66 -4.94 -17.65
CA SER A 99 3.19 -4.87 -19.03
C SER A 99 3.25 -3.44 -19.58
N LEU A 100 2.72 -2.46 -18.84
CA LEU A 100 2.67 -1.05 -19.28
C LEU A 100 4.05 -0.41 -19.40
N CYS A 101 4.97 -0.68 -18.45
CA CYS A 101 6.33 -0.11 -18.47
C CYS A 101 7.29 -0.88 -19.39
N GLY A 102 6.94 -2.09 -19.82
CA GLY A 102 7.80 -2.99 -20.58
C GLY A 102 9.03 -3.47 -19.79
N VAL A 103 8.86 -3.87 -18.53
CA VAL A 103 9.95 -4.24 -17.60
C VAL A 103 9.72 -5.60 -16.96
N LYS A 104 10.81 -6.21 -16.44
CA LYS A 104 10.74 -7.49 -15.72
C LYS A 104 10.66 -7.32 -14.21
N LEU A 105 11.31 -6.30 -13.68
CA LEU A 105 11.37 -5.98 -12.24
C LEU A 105 10.64 -4.67 -11.95
N ALA A 106 10.04 -4.58 -10.76
CA ALA A 106 9.32 -3.37 -10.35
C ALA A 106 10.27 -2.19 -10.11
N LYS A 107 11.50 -2.44 -9.63
CA LYS A 107 12.51 -1.37 -9.47
C LYS A 107 12.86 -0.63 -10.76
N GLU A 108 12.68 -1.29 -11.92
CA GLU A 108 12.94 -0.69 -13.24
C GLU A 108 11.85 0.31 -13.65
N MET A 109 10.72 0.37 -12.92
CA MET A 109 9.60 1.28 -13.22
C MET A 109 9.86 2.72 -12.77
N VAL A 110 10.85 2.94 -11.90
CA VAL A 110 11.18 4.29 -11.42
C VAL A 110 11.63 5.14 -12.62
N ASN A 111 10.97 6.27 -12.83
CA ASN A 111 11.18 7.19 -13.97
C ASN A 111 10.88 6.63 -15.37
N LYS A 112 10.20 5.47 -15.46
CA LYS A 112 9.68 4.95 -16.73
C LYS A 112 8.31 5.56 -17.03
N ASP A 113 8.04 5.81 -18.32
CA ASP A 113 6.67 6.01 -18.78
C ASP A 113 5.98 4.64 -18.86
N CYS A 114 4.94 4.46 -18.05
CA CYS A 114 4.10 3.27 -18.00
C CYS A 114 2.71 3.58 -18.54
N GLY A 115 2.65 4.30 -19.66
CA GLY A 115 1.40 4.71 -20.29
C GLY A 115 0.66 5.80 -19.52
N GLY A 116 1.38 6.62 -18.75
CA GLY A 116 0.81 7.62 -17.85
C GLY A 116 0.52 7.12 -16.42
N PHE A 117 0.87 5.89 -16.07
CA PHE A 117 0.84 5.42 -14.68
C PHE A 117 2.19 5.64 -13.99
N ARG A 118 2.19 6.20 -12.78
CA ARG A 118 3.39 6.50 -12.00
C ARG A 118 3.66 5.46 -10.92
N ALA A 119 4.76 4.73 -11.03
CA ALA A 119 5.27 3.87 -9.97
C ALA A 119 6.25 4.64 -9.08
N TYR A 120 5.84 4.94 -7.85
CA TYR A 120 6.69 5.64 -6.88
C TYR A 120 7.75 4.71 -6.28
N PRO A 121 8.96 5.21 -5.99
CA PRO A 121 10.00 4.43 -5.33
C PRO A 121 9.58 4.04 -3.91
N PRO A 122 10.16 2.96 -3.33
CA PRO A 122 9.75 2.41 -2.03
C PRO A 122 9.63 3.44 -0.91
N ASN A 123 10.60 4.35 -0.77
CA ASN A 123 10.58 5.38 0.27
C ASN A 123 9.39 6.34 0.21
N SER A 124 8.57 6.34 -0.84
CA SER A 124 7.38 7.20 -0.92
C SER A 124 6.22 6.69 -0.05
N PHE A 125 6.05 5.37 0.05
CA PHE A 125 4.91 4.74 0.73
C PHE A 125 5.28 3.54 1.62
N TYR A 126 6.46 2.96 1.39
CA TYR A 126 6.97 1.73 2.02
C TYR A 126 8.43 1.92 2.49
N PRO A 127 8.75 2.95 3.30
CA PRO A 127 10.13 3.26 3.69
C PRO A 127 10.79 2.15 4.52
N VAL A 128 10.01 1.38 5.28
CA VAL A 128 10.45 0.13 5.91
C VAL A 128 9.83 -1.03 5.15
N PRO A 129 10.62 -1.91 4.51
CA PRO A 129 10.09 -3.04 3.76
C PRO A 129 9.47 -4.08 4.71
N TRP A 130 8.53 -4.89 4.22
CA TRP A 130 7.78 -5.84 5.05
C TRP A 130 8.68 -6.83 5.80
N GLN A 131 9.86 -7.18 5.29
CA GLN A 131 10.82 -8.05 5.98
C GLN A 131 11.29 -7.46 7.31
N ASN A 132 11.30 -6.13 7.41
CA ASN A 132 11.76 -5.35 8.54
C ASN A 132 10.60 -4.71 9.31
N TRP A 133 9.37 -5.20 9.14
CA TRP A 133 8.16 -4.63 9.75
C TRP A 133 8.27 -4.37 11.26
N LYS A 134 9.02 -5.22 11.97
CA LYS A 134 9.26 -5.10 13.42
C LYS A 134 9.89 -3.77 13.83
N MET A 135 10.63 -3.12 12.93
CA MET A 135 11.24 -1.82 13.21
C MET A 135 10.20 -0.79 13.63
N TYR A 136 8.98 -0.82 13.08
CA TYR A 136 7.90 0.10 13.48
C TYR A 136 7.48 -0.04 14.95
N PHE A 137 7.76 -1.19 15.58
CA PHE A 137 7.31 -1.55 16.92
C PHE A 137 8.47 -1.75 17.90
N ASP A 138 9.68 -1.33 17.52
CA ASP A 138 10.88 -1.37 18.36
C ASP A 138 11.36 0.06 18.65
N GLU A 139 11.40 0.44 19.92
CA GLU A 139 11.80 1.78 20.37
C GLU A 139 13.24 2.12 19.96
N ASN A 140 14.12 1.11 19.85
CA ASN A 140 15.50 1.32 19.41
C ASN A 140 15.61 1.70 17.93
N SER A 141 14.55 1.46 17.15
CA SER A 141 14.50 1.76 15.72
C SER A 141 13.90 3.14 15.41
N THR A 142 13.45 3.90 16.42
CA THR A 142 12.71 5.17 16.25
C THR A 142 13.43 6.17 15.37
N GLU A 143 14.68 6.52 15.71
CA GLU A 143 15.47 7.48 14.93
C GLU A 143 15.68 6.99 13.48
N ALA A 144 16.01 5.71 13.30
CA ALA A 144 16.25 5.13 12.00
C ALA A 144 14.99 5.17 11.11
N VAL A 145 13.83 4.79 11.64
CA VAL A 145 12.57 4.77 10.89
C VAL A 145 12.09 6.19 10.59
N VAL A 146 12.23 7.13 11.53
CA VAL A 146 11.91 8.54 11.29
C VAL A 146 12.77 9.12 10.16
N ASN A 147 14.06 8.79 10.14
CA ASN A 147 14.96 9.21 9.06
C ASN A 147 14.61 8.57 7.71
N LEU A 148 14.29 7.27 7.69
CA LEU A 148 13.87 6.56 6.48
C LEU A 148 12.57 7.13 5.89
N ALA A 149 11.64 7.55 6.76
CA ALA A 149 10.32 8.03 6.38
C ALA A 149 10.22 9.56 6.26
N LYS A 150 11.35 10.28 6.38
CA LYS A 150 11.40 11.75 6.41
C LYS A 150 10.66 12.41 5.24
N ASP A 151 10.85 11.87 4.04
CA ASP A 151 10.28 12.39 2.79
C ASP A 151 9.18 11.46 2.24
N SER A 152 8.68 10.53 3.07
CA SER A 152 7.58 9.65 2.70
C SER A 152 6.26 10.42 2.66
N ILE A 153 5.37 10.01 1.76
CA ILE A 153 4.00 10.51 1.65
C ILE A 153 3.08 9.74 2.61
N ALA A 154 3.39 8.47 2.81
CA ALA A 154 2.74 7.62 3.81
C ALA A 154 3.69 6.53 4.29
N ILE A 155 3.33 5.88 5.39
CA ILE A 155 3.97 4.66 5.87
C ILE A 155 2.96 3.52 5.91
N HIS A 156 3.35 2.34 5.45
CA HIS A 156 2.58 1.09 5.56
C HIS A 156 3.20 0.21 6.64
N VAL A 157 2.39 -0.25 7.61
CA VAL A 157 2.88 -0.95 8.81
C VAL A 157 2.63 -2.45 8.80
N TRP A 158 2.26 -2.99 7.63
CA TRP A 158 2.24 -4.42 7.32
C TRP A 158 1.38 -5.27 8.28
N ASN A 159 0.09 -4.95 8.47
CA ASN A 159 -0.83 -5.60 9.43
C ASN A 159 -0.79 -7.13 9.40
N LYS A 160 -0.64 -7.74 8.22
CA LYS A 160 -0.50 -9.20 8.11
C LYS A 160 0.64 -9.77 8.98
N HIS A 161 1.67 -8.97 9.20
CA HIS A 161 2.82 -9.29 10.03
C HIS A 161 2.71 -8.70 11.45
N SER A 162 2.08 -7.52 11.59
CA SER A 162 2.06 -6.76 12.84
C SER A 162 0.78 -6.87 13.68
N GLU A 163 -0.29 -7.52 13.20
CA GLU A 163 -1.60 -7.57 13.87
C GLU A 163 -1.60 -8.19 15.28
N GLN A 164 -0.57 -8.96 15.63
CA GLN A 164 -0.42 -9.58 16.94
C GLN A 164 0.44 -8.75 17.90
N THR A 165 1.03 -7.65 17.42
CA THR A 165 1.85 -6.76 18.24
C THR A 165 0.96 -5.87 19.08
N LYS A 166 1.26 -5.80 20.38
CA LYS A 166 0.63 -4.86 21.29
C LYS A 166 1.64 -3.80 21.69
N LEU A 167 1.25 -2.53 21.58
CA LEU A 167 2.14 -1.42 21.88
C LEU A 167 1.44 -0.43 22.81
N PRO A 168 1.97 -0.18 24.03
CA PRO A 168 1.34 0.77 24.94
C PRO A 168 1.38 2.16 24.33
N LEU A 169 0.34 2.96 24.59
CA LEU A 169 0.29 4.35 24.11
C LEU A 169 1.41 5.23 24.66
N SER A 170 2.10 4.80 25.72
CA SER A 170 3.30 5.45 26.26
C SER A 170 4.58 5.13 25.50
N SER A 171 4.59 4.13 24.61
CA SER A 171 5.78 3.71 23.88
C SER A 171 6.33 4.81 22.97
N ASP A 172 7.65 4.80 22.78
CA ASP A 172 8.34 5.69 21.86
C ASP A 172 8.65 5.03 20.51
N ALA A 173 8.16 3.81 20.27
CA ALA A 173 8.36 3.12 19.00
C ALA A 173 7.81 3.92 17.81
N PRO A 174 8.38 3.75 16.60
CA PRO A 174 8.04 4.59 15.47
C PRO A 174 6.55 4.61 15.17
N TYR A 175 5.83 3.49 15.29
CA TYR A 175 4.39 3.44 15.06
C TYR A 175 3.62 4.47 15.90
N ILE A 176 3.87 4.50 17.21
CA ILE A 176 3.24 5.48 18.12
C ILE A 176 3.73 6.89 17.81
N HIS A 177 5.02 7.07 17.50
CA HIS A 177 5.56 8.37 17.09
C HIS A 177 4.80 8.96 15.89
N PHE A 178 4.62 8.17 14.82
CA PHE A 178 3.86 8.59 13.64
C PHE A 178 2.37 8.78 13.95
N ALA A 179 1.74 7.85 14.68
CA ALA A 179 0.32 7.92 15.00
C ALA A 179 -0.03 9.14 15.88
N ARG A 180 0.81 9.50 16.86
CA ARG A 180 0.64 10.73 17.66
C ARG A 180 0.67 11.98 16.78
N LYS A 181 1.55 12.02 15.78
CA LYS A 181 1.76 13.18 14.91
C LYS A 181 0.68 13.33 13.84
N TYR A 182 0.30 12.23 13.19
CA TYR A 182 -0.56 12.27 11.99
C TYR A 182 -1.98 11.74 12.22
N CYS A 183 -2.22 10.99 13.30
CA CYS A 183 -3.53 10.44 13.65
C CYS A 183 -3.97 10.82 15.09
N PRO A 184 -3.86 12.10 15.52
CA PRO A 184 -4.05 12.47 16.93
C PRO A 184 -5.45 12.15 17.47
N LYS A 185 -6.48 12.22 16.63
CA LYS A 185 -7.87 11.86 17.00
C LYS A 185 -8.04 10.36 17.24
N VAL A 186 -7.30 9.53 16.50
CA VAL A 186 -7.32 8.07 16.68
C VAL A 186 -6.62 7.72 17.99
N ILE A 187 -5.44 8.29 18.24
CA ILE A 187 -4.71 8.10 19.51
C ILE A 187 -5.54 8.55 20.72
N ALA A 188 -6.25 9.67 20.63
CA ALA A 188 -7.10 10.16 21.71
C ALA A 188 -8.33 9.28 21.99
N ALA A 189 -8.70 8.37 21.08
CA ALA A 189 -9.85 7.48 21.20
C ALA A 189 -9.48 6.05 21.63
N ILE A 190 -8.20 5.78 21.90
CA ILE A 190 -7.70 4.47 22.33
C ILE A 190 -7.40 4.53 23.83
N ASP A 191 -7.81 3.51 24.58
CA ASP A 191 -7.73 3.53 26.04
C ASP A 191 -6.37 3.10 26.60
N GLU A 192 -5.74 2.03 26.09
CA GLU A 192 -4.50 1.49 26.72
C GLU A 192 -3.41 1.04 25.74
N TYR A 193 -3.78 0.31 24.69
CA TYR A 193 -2.84 -0.29 23.74
C TYR A 193 -3.32 -0.13 22.31
N PHE A 194 -2.35 -0.01 21.41
CA PHE A 194 -2.55 -0.44 20.03
C PHE A 194 -2.40 -1.96 19.94
#